data_AF-A0A3M1KTZ8-F1
#
_entry.id   AF-A0A3M1KTZ8-F1
#
_cell.length_a   1.000
_cell.length_b   1.000
_cell.length_c   1.000
_cell.angle_alpha   90.00
_cell.angle_beta   90.00
_cell.angle_gamma   90.00
#
_symmetry.space_group_name_H-M   'P 1'
#
loop_
_entity.id
_entity.type
_entity.pdbx_description
1 polymer ?
#
loop_
_entity_poly.entity_id
_entity_poly.type
_entity_poly.pdbx_seq_one_letter_code
_entity_poly.pdbx_strand_id
1 'polypeptide(L)'
;MRTVVDFPFAWNWMTPRWERTAEGYRLELPLPGWRKKDLELTLRDGKLHIRGRKLKGEGSWWSSSRQWALEEFEESVLLPAHADEKKIKARMRDGVLSIHIGTLEKVRTIPVGGGRPEPLQSVVQRGRSWWERLRNRLGWGRRQPQLAAQ
;
A
#
# COMPACT_ATOMS: atom_id res chain seq x y z
N MET A 1 -34.04 -5.27 -12.78
CA MET A 1 -33.48 -4.13 -12.02
C MET A 1 -32.34 -4.68 -11.16
N ARG A 2 -31.09 -4.42 -11.53
CA ARG A 2 -29.93 -4.74 -10.70
C ARG A 2 -29.91 -3.70 -9.61
N THR A 3 -30.19 -4.09 -8.37
CA THR A 3 -29.89 -3.24 -7.21
C THR A 3 -28.37 -3.14 -7.15
N VAL A 4 -27.81 -2.14 -7.83
CA VAL A 4 -26.48 -1.63 -7.51
C VAL A 4 -26.67 -1.09 -6.11
N VAL A 5 -26.21 -1.84 -5.12
CA VAL A 5 -26.16 -1.33 -3.77
C VAL A 5 -25.02 -0.32 -3.75
N ASP A 6 -25.39 0.92 -4.05
CA ASP A 6 -24.55 2.09 -3.87
C ASP A 6 -24.33 2.20 -2.36
N PHE A 7 -23.13 1.84 -1.88
CA PHE A 7 -22.76 1.86 -0.46
C PHE A 7 -21.83 3.05 -0.19
N PRO A 8 -22.36 4.27 0.05
CA PRO A 8 -21.57 5.49 0.13
C PRO A 8 -20.76 5.69 1.42
N PHE A 9 -20.60 4.66 2.27
CA PHE A 9 -19.82 4.73 3.53
C PHE A 9 -18.76 3.63 3.71
N ALA A 10 -18.50 2.83 2.66
CA ALA A 10 -17.56 1.70 2.63
C ALA A 10 -16.22 2.00 1.93
N TRP A 11 -15.87 3.29 1.73
CA TRP A 11 -14.93 3.74 0.70
C TRP A 11 -13.44 3.35 0.84
N ASN A 12 -13.03 2.52 1.82
CA ASN A 12 -11.62 2.11 1.95
C ASN A 12 -11.34 0.72 2.59
N TRP A 13 -12.35 -0.09 2.95
CA TRP A 13 -12.08 -1.35 3.68
C TRP A 13 -11.83 -2.56 2.77
N MET A 14 -12.30 -2.52 1.53
CA MET A 14 -12.02 -3.55 0.50
C MET A 14 -10.95 -3.09 -0.49
N THR A 15 -10.22 -2.01 -0.21
CA THR A 15 -9.11 -1.62 -1.09
C THR A 15 -7.99 -2.64 -0.94
N PRO A 16 -7.60 -3.31 -2.03
CA PRO A 16 -6.47 -4.23 -1.98
C PRO A 16 -5.22 -3.45 -1.59
N ARG A 17 -4.56 -3.85 -0.50
CA ARG A 17 -3.31 -3.27 -0.05
C ARG A 17 -2.14 -4.02 -0.68
N TRP A 18 -1.30 -3.29 -1.41
CA TRP A 18 -0.07 -3.83 -1.98
C TRP A 18 1.13 -3.57 -1.08
N GLU A 19 1.96 -4.59 -0.94
CA GLU A 19 3.25 -4.53 -0.26
C GLU A 19 4.31 -5.19 -1.13
N ARG A 20 5.44 -4.51 -1.33
CA ARG A 20 6.63 -5.11 -1.95
C ARG A 20 7.38 -5.89 -0.87
N THR A 21 7.70 -7.14 -1.16
CA THR A 21 8.53 -8.00 -0.31
C THR A 21 9.85 -8.31 -1.00
N ALA A 22 10.81 -8.88 -0.28
CA ALA A 22 12.09 -9.31 -0.85
C ALA A 22 11.92 -10.35 -1.98
N GLU A 23 10.89 -11.20 -1.89
CA GLU A 23 10.67 -12.34 -2.79
C GLU A 23 9.65 -12.06 -3.90
N GLY A 24 8.93 -10.93 -3.83
CA GLY A 24 7.77 -10.69 -4.68
C GLY A 24 6.85 -9.60 -4.16
N TYR A 25 5.56 -9.79 -4.34
CA TYR A 25 4.51 -8.87 -3.91
C TYR A 25 3.56 -9.60 -2.97
N ARG A 26 2.99 -8.86 -2.03
CA ARG A 26 1.88 -9.30 -1.20
C ARG A 26 0.70 -8.38 -1.46
N LEU A 27 -0.44 -8.98 -1.75
CA LEU A 27 -1.73 -8.32 -1.85
C LEU A 27 -2.59 -8.76 -0.68
N GLU A 28 -3.13 -7.82 0.07
CA GLU A 28 -4.04 -8.09 1.19
C GLU A 28 -5.39 -7.46 0.92
N LEU A 29 -6.44 -8.26 1.05
CA LEU A 29 -7.82 -7.83 0.87
C LEU A 29 -8.64 -8.20 2.12
N PRO A 30 -9.08 -7.21 2.91
CA PRO A 30 -9.98 -7.46 4.04
C PRO A 30 -11.36 -7.91 3.54
N LEU A 31 -11.76 -9.12 3.94
CA LEU A 31 -13.04 -9.75 3.62
C LEU A 31 -13.69 -10.35 4.89
N PRO A 32 -14.01 -9.54 5.92
CA PRO A 32 -14.76 -9.98 7.09
C PRO A 32 -16.07 -10.71 6.71
N GLY A 33 -16.33 -11.83 7.40
CA GLY A 33 -17.55 -12.62 7.18
C GLY A 33 -17.57 -13.44 5.89
N TRP A 34 -16.48 -13.48 5.12
CA TRP A 34 -16.31 -14.37 3.97
C TRP A 34 -15.52 -15.62 4.36
N ARG A 35 -15.92 -16.78 3.83
CA ARG A 35 -15.19 -18.04 4.01
C ARG A 35 -14.45 -18.35 2.73
N LYS A 36 -13.33 -19.08 2.83
CA LYS A 36 -12.54 -19.51 1.66
C LYS A 36 -13.37 -20.17 0.56
N LYS A 37 -14.36 -20.98 0.93
CA LYS A 37 -15.24 -21.70 -0.02
C LYS A 37 -16.21 -20.80 -0.80
N ASP A 38 -16.41 -19.58 -0.32
CA ASP A 38 -17.29 -18.60 -0.95
C ASP A 38 -16.50 -17.69 -1.92
N LEU A 39 -15.19 -17.94 -2.10
CA LEU A 39 -14.28 -17.13 -2.91
C LEU A 39 -13.73 -17.92 -4.10
N GLU A 40 -13.63 -17.24 -5.24
CA GLU A 40 -13.01 -17.72 -6.46
C GLU A 40 -11.92 -16.73 -6.89
N LEU A 41 -10.75 -17.27 -7.23
CA LEU A 41 -9.60 -16.52 -7.71
C LEU A 41 -9.25 -17.02 -9.10
N THR A 42 -9.25 -16.13 -10.09
CA THR A 42 -8.84 -16.47 -11.45
C THR A 42 -7.82 -15.48 -11.97
N LEU A 43 -6.85 -15.97 -12.72
CA LEU A 43 -5.86 -15.14 -13.40
C LEU A 43 -6.17 -15.16 -14.89
N ARG A 44 -6.51 -14.00 -15.45
CA ARG A 44 -6.79 -13.82 -16.88
C ARG A 44 -6.36 -12.44 -17.32
N ASP A 45 -5.73 -12.35 -18.48
CA ASP A 45 -5.29 -11.10 -19.11
C ASP A 45 -4.38 -10.25 -18.20
N GLY A 46 -3.46 -10.89 -17.48
CA GLY A 46 -2.54 -10.23 -16.53
C GLY A 46 -3.24 -9.62 -15.29
N LYS A 47 -4.51 -9.94 -15.07
CA LYS A 47 -5.32 -9.47 -13.94
C LYS A 47 -5.72 -10.63 -13.06
N LEU A 48 -5.56 -10.42 -11.75
CA LEU A 48 -6.12 -11.29 -10.73
C LEU A 48 -7.55 -10.85 -10.44
N HIS A 49 -8.50 -11.72 -10.78
CA HIS A 49 -9.93 -11.53 -10.52
C HIS A 49 -10.30 -12.26 -9.23
N ILE A 50 -10.97 -11.55 -8.34
CA ILE A 50 -11.37 -11.99 -7.01
C ILE A 50 -12.90 -11.88 -6.96
N ARG A 51 -13.57 -13.03 -6.95
CA ARG A 51 -15.03 -13.08 -6.88
C ARG A 51 -15.46 -13.71 -5.57
N GLY A 52 -16.41 -13.09 -4.88
CA GLY A 52 -17.07 -13.69 -3.73
C GLY A 52 -18.55 -13.90 -4.01
N ARG A 53 -19.09 -15.07 -3.64
CA ARG A 53 -20.53 -15.34 -3.70
C ARG A 53 -20.96 -16.23 -2.53
N LYS A 54 -21.90 -15.76 -1.71
CA LYS A 54 -22.51 -16.56 -0.64
C LYS A 54 -24.01 -16.27 -0.52
N LEU A 55 -24.75 -17.29 -0.11
CA LEU A 55 -26.15 -17.13 0.28
C LEU A 55 -26.21 -16.73 1.75
N LYS A 56 -26.86 -15.62 2.05
CA LYS A 56 -27.25 -15.20 3.39
C LYS A 56 -28.69 -15.62 3.62
N GLY A 57 -28.89 -16.64 4.46
CA GLY A 57 -30.21 -17.03 4.93
C GLY A 57 -30.45 -16.42 6.29
N GLU A 58 -31.38 -15.46 6.40
CA GLU A 58 -31.98 -15.09 7.68
C GLU A 58 -33.35 -15.74 7.75
N GLY A 59 -33.54 -16.58 8.76
CA GLY A 59 -34.83 -17.10 9.13
C GLY A 59 -34.78 -17.48 10.60
N SER A 60 -35.20 -16.56 11.47
CA SER A 60 -35.55 -16.93 12.84
C SER A 60 -36.84 -17.77 12.80
N TRP A 61 -37.10 -18.58 13.82
CA TRP A 61 -38.36 -19.34 13.89
C TRP A 61 -39.62 -18.47 13.92
N TRP A 62 -39.49 -17.16 14.11
CA TRP A 62 -40.60 -16.22 14.22
C TRP A 62 -40.93 -15.49 12.90
N SER A 63 -40.07 -15.57 11.88
CA SER A 63 -40.28 -14.89 10.60
C SER A 63 -40.79 -15.87 9.54
N SER A 64 -42.08 -15.79 9.18
CA SER A 64 -42.73 -16.59 8.12
C SER A 64 -42.23 -16.29 6.69
N SER A 65 -41.17 -15.50 6.54
CA SER A 65 -40.59 -15.10 5.26
C SER A 65 -39.12 -15.53 5.23
N ARG A 66 -38.83 -16.71 4.67
CA ARG A 66 -37.45 -17.16 4.41
C ARG A 66 -36.91 -16.38 3.21
N GLN A 67 -36.38 -15.18 3.44
CA GLN A 67 -35.71 -14.43 2.38
C GLN A 67 -34.25 -14.89 2.31
N TRP A 68 -33.92 -15.62 1.25
CA TRP A 68 -32.53 -15.88 0.90
C TRP A 68 -31.99 -14.63 0.19
N ALA A 69 -31.01 -13.96 0.79
CA ALA A 69 -30.29 -12.87 0.14
C ALA A 69 -29.00 -13.44 -0.48
N LEU A 70 -28.71 -13.07 -1.72
CA LEU A 70 -27.42 -13.38 -2.36
C LEU A 70 -26.48 -12.21 -2.11
N GLU A 71 -25.35 -12.46 -1.46
CA GLU A 71 -24.25 -11.51 -1.37
C GLU A 71 -23.17 -11.91 -2.39
N GLU A 72 -22.83 -10.99 -3.30
CA GLU A 72 -21.74 -11.17 -4.25
C GLU A 72 -20.89 -9.91 -4.42
N PHE A 73 -19.61 -10.09 -4.73
CA PHE A 73 -18.70 -9.02 -5.13
C PHE A 73 -17.72 -9.53 -6.19
N GLU A 74 -17.17 -8.60 -6.96
CA GLU A 74 -16.14 -8.87 -7.96
C GLU A 74 -15.13 -7.72 -7.96
N GLU A 75 -13.86 -8.06 -7.78
CA GLU A 75 -12.74 -7.14 -7.80
C GLU A 75 -11.66 -7.66 -8.74
N SER A 76 -10.97 -6.77 -9.45
CA SER A 76 -9.86 -7.15 -10.34
C SER A 76 -8.64 -6.28 -10.11
N VAL A 77 -7.47 -6.91 -10.05
CA VAL A 77 -6.22 -6.23 -9.72
C VAL A 77 -5.16 -6.58 -10.75
N LEU A 78 -4.54 -5.56 -11.32
CA LEU A 78 -3.52 -5.74 -12.34
C LEU A 78 -2.22 -6.22 -11.69
N LEU A 79 -1.63 -7.29 -12.23
CA LEU A 79 -0.36 -7.78 -11.70
C LEU A 79 0.79 -6.86 -12.11
N PRO A 80 1.80 -6.67 -11.24
CA PRO A 80 3.04 -6.01 -11.63
C PRO A 80 3.69 -6.71 -12.83
N ALA A 81 4.30 -5.95 -13.74
CA ALA A 81 4.87 -6.46 -14.99
C ALA A 81 5.88 -7.61 -14.82
N HIS A 82 6.55 -7.68 -13.66
CA HIS A 82 7.54 -8.72 -13.35
C HIS A 82 7.03 -9.77 -12.35
N ALA A 83 5.71 -9.91 -12.20
CA ALA A 83 5.11 -10.97 -11.41
C ALA A 83 5.33 -12.34 -12.07
N ASP A 84 5.64 -13.34 -11.25
CA ASP A 84 5.72 -14.74 -11.66
C ASP A 84 4.37 -15.40 -11.35
N GLU A 85 3.53 -15.52 -12.36
CA GLU A 85 2.17 -16.08 -12.26
C GLU A 85 2.17 -17.52 -11.73
N LYS A 86 3.24 -18.29 -11.99
CA LYS A 86 3.37 -19.68 -11.52
C LYS A 86 3.65 -19.77 -10.02
N LYS A 87 4.00 -18.64 -9.37
CA LYS A 87 4.32 -18.56 -7.94
C LYS A 87 3.28 -17.78 -7.14
N ILE A 88 2.02 -17.78 -7.59
CA ILE A 88 0.91 -17.20 -6.85
C ILE A 88 0.41 -18.19 -5.79
N LYS A 89 0.30 -17.72 -4.54
CA LYS A 89 -0.27 -18.48 -3.41
C LYS A 89 -1.25 -17.62 -2.64
N ALA A 90 -2.45 -18.12 -2.37
CA ALA A 90 -3.48 -17.42 -1.60
C ALA A 90 -3.78 -18.11 -0.28
N ARG A 91 -4.03 -17.32 0.77
CA ARG A 91 -4.46 -17.79 2.09
C ARG A 91 -5.53 -16.85 2.65
N MET A 92 -6.51 -17.42 3.33
CA MET A 92 -7.53 -16.68 4.06
C MET A 92 -7.33 -16.94 5.55
N ARG A 93 -7.18 -15.89 6.35
CA ARG A 93 -7.03 -15.99 7.80
C ARG A 93 -7.66 -14.77 8.47
N ASP A 94 -8.43 -14.99 9.53
CA ASP A 94 -8.99 -13.91 10.38
C ASP A 94 -9.75 -12.83 9.58
N GLY A 95 -10.46 -13.24 8.52
CA GLY A 95 -11.21 -12.31 7.67
C GLY A 95 -10.36 -11.56 6.64
N VAL A 96 -9.09 -11.93 6.43
CA VAL A 96 -8.21 -11.30 5.44
C VAL A 96 -7.73 -12.32 4.41
N LEU A 97 -7.87 -11.98 3.13
CA LEU A 97 -7.30 -12.72 2.02
C LEU A 97 -5.91 -12.17 1.69
N SER A 98 -4.88 -12.97 1.93
CA SER A 98 -3.49 -12.66 1.60
C SER A 98 -3.04 -13.45 0.38
N ILE A 99 -2.53 -12.74 -0.63
CA ILE A 99 -2.07 -13.32 -1.89
C ILE A 99 -0.60 -12.96 -2.05
N HIS A 100 0.26 -13.98 -2.08
CA HIS A 100 1.67 -13.84 -2.34
C HIS A 100 1.98 -14.13 -3.80
N ILE A 101 2.74 -13.26 -4.43
CA ILE A 101 3.00 -13.27 -5.86
C ILE A 101 4.51 -13.17 -6.05
N GLY A 102 5.16 -14.24 -6.49
CA GLY A 102 6.60 -14.23 -6.75
C GLY A 102 6.98 -13.22 -7.83
N THR A 103 8.27 -12.90 -7.94
CA THR A 103 8.79 -12.09 -9.06
C THR A 103 9.75 -12.89 -9.93
N LEU A 104 9.80 -12.57 -11.23
CA LEU A 104 10.66 -13.24 -12.20
C LEU A 104 12.14 -12.84 -12.09
N GLU A 105 12.47 -11.61 -11.63
CA GLU A 105 13.86 -11.13 -11.51
C GLU A 105 14.10 -10.10 -10.39
N LYS A 106 15.38 -9.92 -10.00
CA LYS A 106 15.83 -8.97 -8.97
C LYS A 106 15.57 -7.53 -9.41
N VAL A 107 14.48 -6.95 -8.92
CA VAL A 107 14.19 -5.51 -9.04
C VAL A 107 15.33 -4.73 -8.39
N ARG A 108 16.10 -3.99 -9.21
CA ARG A 108 17.11 -3.06 -8.70
C ARG A 108 16.45 -1.73 -8.35
N THR A 109 16.75 -1.20 -7.16
CA THR A 109 16.36 0.17 -6.81
C THR A 109 17.29 1.13 -7.55
N ILE A 110 16.72 2.05 -8.31
CA ILE A 110 17.50 3.10 -8.97
C ILE A 110 17.54 4.29 -8.00
N PRO A 111 18.71 4.71 -7.52
CA PRO A 111 18.82 5.95 -6.75
C PRO A 111 18.45 7.12 -7.67
N VAL A 112 17.54 7.99 -7.21
CA VAL A 112 17.18 9.21 -7.95
C VAL A 112 18.30 10.23 -7.76
N GLY A 113 19.04 10.51 -8.83
CA GLY A 113 20.21 11.39 -8.84
C GLY A 113 21.38 10.70 -9.52
N GLY A 114 21.57 10.97 -10.82
CA GLY A 114 22.69 10.48 -11.60
C GLY A 114 24.01 11.13 -11.16
N GLY A 115 24.60 10.62 -10.08
CA GLY A 115 25.92 10.98 -9.62
C GLY A 115 26.41 9.91 -8.65
N ARG A 116 27.69 9.53 -8.75
CA ARG A 116 28.33 8.66 -7.73
C ARG A 116 28.02 9.24 -6.35
N PRO A 117 27.75 8.42 -5.32
CA PRO A 117 27.54 8.93 -3.97
C PRO A 117 28.74 9.80 -3.60
N GLU A 118 28.52 11.12 -3.51
CA GLU A 118 29.57 12.04 -3.09
C GLU A 118 29.96 11.67 -1.64
N PRO A 119 31.26 11.55 -1.33
CA PRO A 119 31.69 11.24 0.02
C PRO A 119 31.13 12.28 1.01
N LEU A 120 30.60 11.82 2.14
CA LEU A 120 29.99 12.67 3.20
C LEU A 120 30.86 13.86 3.61
N GLN A 121 32.18 13.76 3.43
CA GLN A 121 33.13 14.84 3.70
C GLN A 121 32.92 16.08 2.82
N SER A 122 32.52 15.94 1.55
CA SER A 122 32.29 17.08 0.64
C SER A 122 31.01 17.85 0.96
N VAL A 123 29.98 17.15 1.46
CA VAL A 123 28.71 17.75 1.91
C VAL A 123 28.94 18.58 3.19
N VAL A 124 29.74 18.06 4.13
CA VAL A 124 30.09 18.78 5.38
C VAL A 124 30.93 20.03 5.11
N GLN A 125 31.88 19.97 4.17
CA GLN A 125 32.72 21.13 3.82
C GLN A 125 31.92 22.26 3.15
N ARG A 126 31.00 21.93 2.23
CA ARG A 126 30.11 22.94 1.64
C ARG A 126 29.17 23.58 2.67
N GLY A 127 28.66 22.78 3.61
CA GLY A 127 27.83 23.28 4.73
C GLY A 127 28.55 24.30 5.61
N ARG A 128 29.84 24.11 5.92
CA ARG A 128 30.63 25.11 6.67
C ARG A 128 30.77 26.43 5.92
N SER A 129 31.03 26.36 4.61
CA SER A 129 31.21 27.56 3.77
C SER A 129 29.91 28.37 3.57
N TRP A 130 28.76 27.71 3.68
CA TRP A 130 27.45 28.37 3.63
C TRP A 130 27.17 29.11 4.93
N TRP A 131 27.40 28.45 6.08
CA TRP A 131 27.23 29.04 7.40
C TRP A 131 28.17 30.23 7.66
N GLU A 132 29.41 30.18 7.18
CA GLU A 132 30.34 31.31 7.26
C GLU A 132 29.92 32.48 6.38
N ARG A 133 29.41 32.21 5.17
CA ARG A 133 28.86 33.24 4.28
C ARG A 133 27.58 33.86 4.82
N LEU A 134 26.70 33.07 5.45
CA LEU A 134 25.46 33.55 6.07
C LEU A 134 25.77 34.39 7.33
N ARG A 135 26.73 33.97 8.15
CA ARG A 135 27.18 34.71 9.34
C ARG A 135 27.80 36.06 8.97
N ASN A 136 28.63 36.10 7.92
CA ASN A 136 29.21 37.35 7.42
C ASN A 136 28.17 38.25 6.73
N ARG A 137 27.17 37.68 6.04
CA ARG A 137 26.09 38.43 5.39
C ARG A 137 25.08 39.00 6.38
N LEU A 138 24.85 38.33 7.52
CA LEU A 138 23.91 38.80 8.54
C LEU A 138 24.55 39.73 9.59
N GLY A 139 25.87 39.96 9.55
CA GLY A 139 26.55 40.92 10.45
C GLY A 139 26.55 40.54 11.93
N TRP A 140 26.23 39.28 12.26
CA TRP A 140 26.21 38.81 13.64
C TRP A 140 27.61 38.28 14.02
N GLY A 141 28.49 39.22 14.36
CA GLY A 141 29.84 38.92 14.82
C GLY A 141 30.57 40.16 15.34
N ARG A 142 30.61 40.29 16.67
CA ARG A 142 31.35 41.27 17.51
C ARG A 142 30.64 42.60 17.80
N ARG A 143 29.95 42.65 18.95
CA ARG A 143 30.04 43.80 19.85
C ARG A 143 30.96 43.41 21.01
N GLN A 144 32.16 43.98 21.05
CA GLN A 144 32.89 44.12 22.31
C GLN A 144 32.26 45.30 23.07
N PRO A 145 31.91 45.18 24.36
CA PRO A 145 31.52 46.34 25.14
C PRO A 145 32.77 47.20 25.38
N GLN A 146 32.77 48.44 24.89
CA GLN A 146 33.75 49.44 25.31
C GLN A 146 33.31 49.97 26.68
N LEU A 147 34.23 49.92 27.64
CA LEU A 147 34.12 50.53 28.96
C LEU A 147 33.87 52.03 28.82
N ALA A 148 32.85 52.53 29.50
CA ALA A 148 32.68 53.95 29.76
C ALA A 148 33.78 54.43 30.70
N ALA A 149 34.55 55.42 30.25
CA ALA A 149 35.37 56.26 31.10
C ALA A 149 34.85 57.69 30.96
N GLN A 150 34.18 58.17 32.02
CA GLN A 150 34.21 59.54 32.55
C GLN A 150 33.47 59.56 33.88
#